data_AF-A0A958A4B2-F1
#
_entry.id   AF-A0A958A4B2-F1
#
_cell.length_a   1.000
_cell.length_b   1.000
_cell.length_c   1.000
_cell.angle_alpha   90.00
_cell.angle_beta   90.00
_cell.angle_gamma   90.00
#
_symmetry.space_group_name_H-M   'P 1'
#
loop_
_entity.id
_entity.type
_entity.pdbx_description
1 polymer ?
#
loop_
_entity_poly.entity_id
_entity_poly.type
_entity_poly.pdbx_seq_one_letter_code
_entity_poly.pdbx_strand_id
1 'polypeptide(L)'
;MTKNSLGARATFDTGSGEAFIYRLDKLEKDGLGPISSLPFSIKILLEAVLREEDGYIVNEEDVVKLAKWNAAAPADDEIPFKPARVILQDFTGVPAVVDLAAMRSAMARMGGDPQKINPIVPVNLVIDHSVQVDVFGQSLALERNAEIEFERNGERYEFLRWGQKAFDNFSVVPPSSGIVHQVNLEYIARGVWTRPEDGGIVAYPDTLVGTDSHTTMINGLGIVGWGVGGIEAEAVMLGQPIYMLVPEVVGFKLTGQLREGVTATDLTLTVVQMLRQKGVVGKFVEFYGSGLSQMTLPDRATIANMGPEYGATMGFFPTDAESLNYLRRTGRSPELVQLVERYTKEQGLFRTDATPDPVFTDTLALDLGEVEPSLAGPKRPQDRIALGDMKKVFQMSLTKPVGPQGFGLAEDALSRKGTIKPNGMPGAELNHGAVVLAAITSCTNTSNPSVML
;
A
#
# COMPACT_ATOMS: atom_id res chain seq x y z
N MET A 1 -13.99 -12.61 23.05
CA MET A 1 -14.92 -13.29 22.12
C MET A 1 -15.74 -12.22 21.46
N THR A 2 -16.01 -12.37 20.17
CA THR A 2 -16.85 -11.46 19.41
C THR A 2 -18.29 -11.55 19.91
N LYS A 3 -18.94 -10.40 20.12
CA LYS A 3 -20.25 -10.32 20.74
C LYS A 3 -21.38 -10.53 19.73
N ASN A 4 -21.17 -10.10 18.48
CA ASN A 4 -22.15 -10.18 17.40
C ASN A 4 -23.52 -9.62 17.84
N SER A 5 -23.52 -8.47 18.52
CA SER A 5 -24.73 -7.86 19.10
C SER A 5 -25.79 -7.53 18.03
N LEU A 6 -25.34 -7.18 16.82
CA LEU A 6 -26.19 -6.84 15.68
C LEU A 6 -26.67 -8.07 14.88
N GLY A 7 -26.28 -9.29 15.28
CA GLY A 7 -26.74 -10.52 14.63
C GLY A 7 -26.33 -10.63 13.15
N ALA A 8 -25.17 -10.08 12.78
CA ALA A 8 -24.67 -10.04 11.41
C ALA A 8 -23.89 -11.30 11.01
N ARG A 9 -23.47 -12.11 11.99
CA ARG A 9 -22.79 -13.38 11.74
C ARG A 9 -23.75 -14.39 11.08
N ALA A 10 -23.36 -14.90 9.91
CA ALA A 10 -24.11 -15.90 9.15
C ALA A 10 -23.18 -16.94 8.53
N THR A 11 -23.74 -18.07 8.10
CA THR A 11 -23.00 -19.04 7.29
C THR A 11 -22.81 -18.54 5.85
N PHE A 12 -21.73 -18.98 5.24
CA PHE A 12 -21.28 -18.59 3.91
C PHE A 12 -20.56 -19.75 3.23
N ASP A 13 -20.94 -20.04 1.98
CA ASP A 13 -20.29 -21.04 1.15
C ASP A 13 -19.07 -20.42 0.43
N THR A 14 -17.88 -20.82 0.86
CA THR A 14 -16.61 -20.39 0.27
C THR A 14 -16.38 -20.97 -1.13
N GLY A 15 -17.17 -21.96 -1.55
CA GLY A 15 -16.95 -22.79 -2.73
C GLY A 15 -16.11 -24.05 -2.44
N SER A 16 -15.35 -24.06 -1.34
CA SER A 16 -14.54 -25.21 -0.87
C SER A 16 -14.98 -25.72 0.51
N GLY A 17 -16.10 -25.22 1.03
CA GLY A 17 -16.60 -25.55 2.36
C GLY A 17 -17.38 -24.39 3.00
N GLU A 18 -17.98 -24.67 4.14
CA GLU A 18 -18.71 -23.67 4.93
C GLU A 18 -17.74 -22.84 5.78
N ALA A 19 -17.99 -21.53 5.82
CA ALA A 19 -17.36 -20.60 6.74
C ALA A 19 -18.42 -19.63 7.29
N PHE A 20 -18.03 -18.81 8.26
CA PHE A 20 -18.82 -17.69 8.76
C PHE A 20 -18.40 -16.38 8.10
N ILE A 21 -19.38 -15.49 7.98
CA ILE A 21 -19.23 -14.13 7.47
C ILE A 21 -20.00 -13.16 8.36
N TYR A 22 -19.52 -11.93 8.50
CA TYR A 22 -20.23 -10.84 9.18
C TYR A 22 -20.86 -9.93 8.12
N ARG A 23 -22.15 -10.12 7.86
CA ARG A 23 -22.82 -9.55 6.68
C ARG A 23 -23.10 -8.06 6.82
N LEU A 24 -22.54 -7.27 5.90
CA LEU A 24 -22.78 -5.83 5.84
C LEU A 24 -24.22 -5.48 5.43
N ASP A 25 -24.83 -6.28 4.55
CA ASP A 25 -26.21 -6.05 4.07
C ASP A 25 -27.26 -6.18 5.18
N LYS A 26 -26.95 -6.91 6.26
CA LYS A 26 -27.78 -7.00 7.46
C LYS A 26 -27.96 -5.63 8.11
N LEU A 27 -26.90 -4.83 8.18
CA LEU A 27 -26.93 -3.50 8.80
C LEU A 27 -27.85 -2.55 8.03
N GLU A 28 -27.85 -2.64 6.69
CA GLU A 28 -28.76 -1.85 5.85
C GLU A 28 -30.22 -2.31 5.99
N LYS A 29 -30.47 -3.63 6.02
CA LYS A 29 -31.81 -4.19 6.23
C LYS A 29 -32.41 -3.82 7.58
N ASP A 30 -31.57 -3.65 8.59
CA ASP A 30 -31.97 -3.18 9.92
C ASP A 30 -32.15 -1.65 9.99
N GLY A 31 -31.87 -0.93 8.91
CA GLY A 31 -32.01 0.52 8.83
C GLY A 31 -30.92 1.30 9.55
N LEU A 32 -29.74 0.70 9.79
CA LEU A 32 -28.64 1.38 10.50
C LEU A 32 -27.95 2.45 9.64
N GLY A 33 -27.92 2.29 8.32
CA GLY A 33 -27.37 3.28 7.39
C GLY A 33 -27.35 2.79 5.94
N PRO A 34 -26.98 3.66 4.98
CA PRO A 34 -27.06 3.38 3.54
C PRO A 34 -25.83 2.60 3.04
N ILE A 35 -25.62 1.40 3.59
CA ILE A 35 -24.38 0.62 3.41
C ILE A 35 -24.02 0.41 1.94
N SER A 36 -24.99 0.10 1.10
CA SER A 36 -24.80 -0.08 -0.35
C SER A 36 -24.13 1.11 -1.04
N SER A 37 -24.37 2.33 -0.58
CA SER A 37 -23.84 3.59 -1.15
C SER A 37 -22.49 4.03 -0.58
N LEU A 38 -22.01 3.39 0.49
CA LEU A 38 -20.73 3.72 1.10
C LEU A 38 -19.56 3.45 0.14
N PRO A 39 -18.47 4.24 0.21
CA PRO A 39 -17.21 3.90 -0.44
C PRO A 39 -16.75 2.50 -0.03
N PHE A 40 -16.12 1.78 -0.96
CA PHE A 40 -15.64 0.42 -0.71
C PHE A 40 -14.64 0.37 0.44
N SER A 41 -13.78 1.38 0.55
CA SER A 41 -12.85 1.52 1.67
C SER A 41 -13.55 1.60 3.03
N ILE A 42 -14.69 2.31 3.11
CA ILE A 42 -15.49 2.44 4.33
C ILE A 42 -16.21 1.13 4.64
N LYS A 43 -16.72 0.41 3.64
CA LYS A 43 -17.32 -0.92 3.82
C LYS A 43 -16.33 -1.92 4.42
N ILE A 44 -15.06 -1.88 4.00
CA ILE A 44 -14.00 -2.75 4.54
C ILE A 44 -13.66 -2.38 5.99
N LEU A 45 -13.57 -1.09 6.33
CA LEU A 45 -13.42 -0.66 7.72
C LEU A 45 -14.62 -1.10 8.57
N LEU A 46 -15.84 -0.92 8.07
CA LEU A 46 -17.07 -1.33 8.73
C LEU A 46 -17.10 -2.84 8.99
N GLU A 47 -16.65 -3.67 8.04
CA GLU A 47 -16.51 -5.12 8.24
C GLU A 47 -15.57 -5.43 9.40
N ALA A 48 -14.41 -4.77 9.45
CA ALA A 48 -13.42 -5.01 10.47
C ALA A 48 -13.95 -4.64 11.88
N VAL A 49 -14.62 -3.48 12.00
CA VAL A 49 -15.22 -3.04 13.26
C VAL A 49 -16.38 -3.94 13.67
N LEU A 50 -17.25 -4.33 12.73
CA LEU A 50 -18.38 -5.23 12.97
C LEU A 50 -17.90 -6.61 13.46
N ARG A 51 -16.89 -7.17 12.80
CA ARG A 51 -16.35 -8.50 13.12
C ARG A 51 -15.59 -8.51 14.44
N GLU A 52 -14.92 -7.42 14.79
CA GLU A 52 -14.07 -7.35 15.99
C GLU A 52 -14.79 -6.79 17.23
N GLU A 53 -16.11 -6.55 17.14
CA GLU A 53 -16.95 -6.11 18.25
C GLU A 53 -16.87 -7.06 19.44
N ASP A 54 -16.27 -6.60 20.54
CA ASP A 54 -16.05 -7.36 21.78
C ASP A 54 -16.75 -6.74 22.99
N GLY A 55 -17.37 -5.56 22.82
CA GLY A 55 -18.04 -4.81 23.88
C GLY A 55 -17.10 -4.20 24.92
N TYR A 56 -15.81 -4.10 24.58
CA TYR A 56 -14.79 -3.47 25.41
C TYR A 56 -13.91 -2.52 24.59
N ILE A 57 -13.09 -3.07 23.68
CA ILE A 57 -12.23 -2.29 22.79
C ILE A 57 -13.04 -1.79 21.60
N VAL A 58 -13.87 -2.65 21.04
CA VAL A 58 -14.74 -2.33 19.89
C VAL A 58 -16.18 -2.51 20.32
N ASN A 59 -16.94 -1.42 20.28
CA ASN A 59 -18.32 -1.38 20.75
C ASN A 59 -19.31 -1.31 19.59
N GLU A 60 -20.55 -1.69 19.86
CA GLU A 60 -21.67 -1.56 18.91
C GLU A 60 -21.80 -0.14 18.36
N GLU A 61 -21.54 0.87 19.20
CA GLU A 61 -21.55 2.28 18.80
C GLU A 61 -20.55 2.59 17.68
N ASP A 62 -19.37 1.97 17.70
CA ASP A 62 -18.34 2.17 16.67
C ASP A 62 -18.79 1.60 15.31
N VAL A 63 -19.51 0.47 15.33
CA VAL A 63 -20.14 -0.10 14.14
C VAL A 63 -21.20 0.84 13.59
N VAL A 64 -22.07 1.37 14.47
CA VAL A 64 -23.16 2.28 14.08
C VAL A 64 -22.61 3.60 13.52
N LYS A 65 -21.50 4.13 14.07
CA LYS A 65 -20.83 5.33 13.54
C LYS A 65 -20.42 5.13 12.08
N LEU A 66 -19.73 4.04 11.76
CA LEU A 66 -19.31 3.74 10.39
C LEU A 66 -20.47 3.40 9.46
N ALA A 67 -21.48 2.67 9.96
CA ALA A 67 -22.68 2.36 9.18
C ALA A 67 -23.41 3.64 8.74
N LYS A 68 -23.37 4.69 9.56
CA LYS A 68 -23.97 6.01 9.32
C LYS A 68 -23.01 7.02 8.68
N TRP A 69 -21.86 6.58 8.17
CA TRP A 69 -20.90 7.46 7.52
C TRP A 69 -21.60 8.35 6.49
N ASN A 70 -21.33 9.67 6.58
CA ASN A 70 -22.02 10.68 5.80
C ASN A 70 -21.01 11.56 5.08
N ALA A 71 -20.97 11.44 3.76
CA ALA A 71 -20.11 12.24 2.90
C ALA A 71 -20.30 13.77 3.05
N ALA A 72 -21.54 14.22 3.26
CA ALA A 72 -21.87 15.64 3.35
C ALA A 72 -21.53 16.25 4.71
N ALA A 73 -21.36 15.42 5.74
CA ALA A 73 -21.00 15.83 7.08
C ALA A 73 -20.13 14.73 7.73
N PRO A 74 -18.85 14.61 7.34
CA PRO A 74 -17.92 13.66 7.93
C PRO A 74 -17.84 13.88 9.44
N ALA A 75 -17.97 12.81 10.21
CA ALA A 75 -17.90 12.88 11.66
C ALA A 75 -16.45 13.12 12.12
N ASP A 76 -16.27 13.92 13.17
CA ASP A 76 -14.97 14.14 13.84
C ASP A 76 -14.74 13.11 14.96
N ASP A 77 -15.31 11.91 14.79
CA ASP A 77 -15.26 10.82 15.75
C ASP A 77 -14.10 9.87 15.45
N GLU A 78 -13.52 9.29 16.50
CA GLU A 78 -12.54 8.21 16.36
C GLU A 78 -13.22 6.83 16.29
N ILE A 79 -12.57 5.92 15.55
CA ILE A 79 -12.94 4.52 15.43
C ILE A 79 -11.73 3.62 15.73
N PRO A 80 -11.94 2.47 16.39
CA PRO A 80 -10.92 1.45 16.54
C PRO A 80 -10.84 0.59 15.27
N PHE A 81 -9.66 0.44 14.69
CA PHE A 81 -9.41 -0.44 13.54
C PHE A 81 -8.39 -1.51 13.90
N LYS A 82 -8.76 -2.79 13.77
CA LYS A 82 -7.85 -3.94 13.94
C LYS A 82 -7.53 -4.55 12.57
N PRO A 83 -6.35 -4.26 11.97
CA PRO A 83 -5.95 -4.84 10.69
C PRO A 83 -5.83 -6.36 10.76
N ALA A 84 -5.98 -7.03 9.62
CA ALA A 84 -5.84 -8.49 9.52
C ALA A 84 -4.40 -8.97 9.70
N ARG A 85 -3.40 -8.15 9.34
CA ARG A 85 -1.97 -8.49 9.42
C ARG A 85 -1.08 -7.24 9.48
N VAL A 86 0.21 -7.46 9.71
CA VAL A 86 1.25 -6.42 9.66
C VAL A 86 2.35 -6.82 8.68
N ILE A 87 2.90 -5.84 7.94
CA ILE A 87 4.08 -6.04 7.10
C ILE A 87 5.24 -5.14 7.56
N LEU A 88 6.45 -5.68 7.57
CA LEU A 88 7.66 -4.98 7.97
C LEU A 88 8.72 -5.06 6.86
N GLN A 89 9.60 -4.08 6.83
CA GLN A 89 10.88 -4.13 6.11
C GLN A 89 12.04 -4.13 7.10
N ASP A 90 13.26 -4.49 6.73
CA ASP A 90 14.34 -4.77 7.68
C ASP A 90 14.88 -3.56 8.49
N PHE A 91 14.81 -2.33 7.98
CA PHE A 91 15.22 -1.12 8.73
C PHE A 91 14.30 -0.82 9.90
N THR A 92 12.99 -1.05 9.76
CA THR A 92 12.00 -0.83 10.83
C THR A 92 11.61 -2.11 11.55
N GLY A 93 11.80 -3.26 10.91
CA GLY A 93 11.53 -4.57 11.47
C GLY A 93 12.58 -5.02 12.48
N VAL A 94 13.86 -4.67 12.28
CA VAL A 94 14.89 -4.90 13.31
C VAL A 94 14.52 -4.22 14.65
N PRO A 95 14.26 -2.90 14.71
CA PRO A 95 13.87 -2.27 15.96
C PRO A 95 12.57 -2.85 16.53
N ALA A 96 11.57 -3.18 15.70
CA ALA A 96 10.34 -3.80 16.19
C ALA A 96 10.58 -5.16 16.87
N VAL A 97 11.47 -5.99 16.33
CA VAL A 97 11.85 -7.27 16.95
C VAL A 97 12.67 -7.04 18.24
N VAL A 98 13.50 -6.00 18.29
CA VAL A 98 14.19 -5.57 19.53
C VAL A 98 13.18 -5.17 20.59
N ASP A 99 12.15 -4.40 20.24
CA ASP A 99 11.14 -3.92 21.17
C ASP A 99 10.29 -5.08 21.71
N LEU A 100 9.89 -6.05 20.88
CA LEU A 100 9.27 -7.29 21.33
C LEU A 100 10.17 -8.09 22.29
N ALA A 101 11.47 -8.19 22.01
CA ALA A 101 12.43 -8.86 22.89
C ALA A 101 12.60 -8.11 24.24
N ALA A 102 12.63 -6.77 24.20
CA ALA A 102 12.70 -5.92 25.37
C ALA A 102 11.44 -6.04 26.23
N MET A 103 10.25 -6.06 25.60
CA MET A 103 8.97 -6.28 26.26
C MET A 103 8.89 -7.66 26.92
N ARG A 104 9.39 -8.73 26.28
CA ARG A 104 9.54 -10.05 26.92
C ARG A 104 10.40 -9.99 28.18
N SER A 105 11.53 -9.29 28.10
CA SER A 105 12.44 -9.11 29.24
C SER A 105 11.79 -8.29 30.36
N ALA A 106 10.99 -7.27 30.02
CA ALA A 106 10.24 -6.48 31.00
C ALA A 106 9.15 -7.31 31.68
N MET A 107 8.37 -8.08 30.91
CA MET A 107 7.36 -9.00 31.43
C MET A 107 7.96 -10.00 32.42
N ALA A 108 9.11 -10.59 32.10
CA ALA A 108 9.84 -11.48 33.00
C ALA A 108 10.24 -10.80 34.31
N ARG A 109 10.81 -9.58 34.25
CA ARG A 109 11.20 -8.79 35.44
C ARG A 109 10.01 -8.44 36.33
N MET A 110 8.82 -8.31 35.75
CA MET A 110 7.57 -8.05 36.47
C MET A 110 6.91 -9.34 37.02
N GLY A 111 7.52 -10.51 36.81
CA GLY A 111 6.98 -11.81 37.25
C GLY A 111 5.84 -12.33 36.39
N GLY A 112 5.58 -11.72 35.22
CA GLY A 112 4.62 -12.19 34.24
C GLY A 112 5.20 -13.23 33.29
N ASP A 113 4.36 -13.76 32.41
CA ASP A 113 4.75 -14.73 31.38
C ASP A 113 5.22 -14.02 30.10
N PRO A 114 6.52 -14.09 29.73
CA PRO A 114 7.04 -13.46 28.52
C PRO A 114 6.42 -13.99 27.23
N GLN A 115 5.91 -15.23 27.22
CA GLN A 115 5.31 -15.82 26.02
C GLN A 115 4.03 -15.10 25.59
N LYS A 116 3.39 -14.32 26.49
CA LYS A 116 2.27 -13.45 26.14
C LYS A 116 2.66 -12.28 25.24
N ILE A 117 3.94 -11.90 25.21
CA ILE A 117 4.45 -10.94 24.23
C ILE A 117 4.73 -11.70 22.95
N ASN A 118 3.70 -11.79 22.11
CA ASN A 118 3.75 -12.45 20.82
C ASN A 118 2.77 -11.79 19.85
N PRO A 119 3.10 -11.68 18.55
CA PRO A 119 2.14 -11.26 17.55
C PRO A 119 0.87 -12.13 17.51
N ILE A 120 -0.29 -11.50 17.59
CA ILE A 120 -1.61 -12.17 17.51
C ILE A 120 -2.16 -12.21 16.09
N VAL A 121 -1.64 -11.35 15.21
CA VAL A 121 -1.92 -11.32 13.77
C VAL A 121 -0.69 -11.78 13.00
N PRO A 122 -0.84 -12.28 11.76
CA PRO A 122 0.30 -12.55 10.89
C PRO A 122 1.19 -11.32 10.72
N VAL A 123 2.50 -11.53 10.85
CA VAL A 123 3.55 -10.52 10.62
C VAL A 123 4.53 -11.05 9.60
N ASN A 124 4.68 -10.34 8.49
CA ASN A 124 5.63 -10.68 7.44
C ASN A 124 6.70 -9.59 7.34
N LEU A 125 7.95 -9.95 7.63
CA LEU A 125 9.10 -9.07 7.43
C LEU A 125 9.80 -9.41 6.12
N VAL A 126 10.08 -8.42 5.28
CA VAL A 126 10.87 -8.58 4.06
C VAL A 126 12.21 -7.88 4.21
N ILE A 127 13.30 -8.56 3.87
CA ILE A 127 14.66 -7.99 3.88
C ILE A 127 14.97 -7.45 2.49
N ASP A 128 14.97 -6.13 2.34
CA ASP A 128 15.10 -5.46 1.05
C ASP A 128 15.80 -4.08 1.09
N HIS A 129 15.97 -3.48 2.27
CA HIS A 129 16.63 -2.16 2.46
C HIS A 129 18.14 -2.25 2.73
N SER A 130 18.69 -3.47 2.79
CA SER A 130 20.08 -3.75 3.12
C SER A 130 21.03 -3.75 1.92
N VAL A 131 20.53 -4.05 0.72
CA VAL A 131 21.35 -4.13 -0.50
C VAL A 131 21.72 -2.73 -1.02
N GLN A 132 22.96 -2.58 -1.47
CA GLN A 132 23.46 -1.34 -2.08
C GLN A 132 24.05 -1.65 -3.46
N VAL A 133 24.03 -0.66 -4.35
CA VAL A 133 24.66 -0.76 -5.67
C VAL A 133 26.14 -0.40 -5.54
N ASP A 134 26.92 -1.25 -4.85
CA ASP A 134 28.37 -1.10 -4.72
C ASP A 134 29.09 -1.34 -6.05
N VAL A 135 28.56 -2.28 -6.84
CA VAL A 135 29.07 -2.70 -8.13
C VAL A 135 27.94 -2.68 -9.17
N PHE A 136 28.21 -2.16 -10.37
CA PHE A 136 27.22 -2.04 -11.46
C PHE A 136 27.88 -2.24 -12.83
N GLY A 137 27.06 -2.41 -13.87
CA GLY A 137 27.54 -2.45 -15.26
C GLY A 137 28.39 -3.65 -15.66
N GLN A 138 28.37 -4.73 -14.88
CA GLN A 138 29.12 -5.97 -15.13
C GLN A 138 28.28 -7.21 -14.82
N SER A 139 28.63 -8.36 -15.40
CA SER A 139 27.86 -9.60 -15.29
C SER A 139 27.73 -10.14 -13.86
N LEU A 140 28.76 -9.96 -13.04
CA LEU A 140 28.79 -10.44 -11.64
C LEU A 140 28.33 -9.38 -10.62
N ALA A 141 27.75 -8.25 -11.06
CA ALA A 141 27.36 -7.18 -10.16
C ALA A 141 26.34 -7.63 -9.10
N LEU A 142 25.34 -8.42 -9.48
CA LEU A 142 24.32 -8.93 -8.57
C LEU A 142 24.93 -9.79 -7.46
N GLU A 143 25.74 -10.78 -7.84
CA GLU A 143 26.41 -11.68 -6.90
C GLU A 143 27.33 -10.91 -5.95
N ARG A 144 28.13 -9.97 -6.47
CA ARG A 144 29.03 -9.15 -5.65
C ARG A 144 28.29 -8.24 -4.67
N ASN A 145 27.21 -7.60 -5.10
CA ASN A 145 26.43 -6.76 -4.20
C ASN A 145 25.76 -7.59 -3.10
N ALA A 146 25.28 -8.81 -3.42
CA ALA A 146 24.73 -9.73 -2.43
C ALA A 146 25.78 -10.22 -1.42
N GLU A 147 26.99 -10.57 -1.87
CA GLU A 147 28.11 -10.93 -0.97
C GLU A 147 28.43 -9.78 0.01
N ILE A 148 28.58 -8.56 -0.51
CA ILE A 148 28.88 -7.36 0.30
C ILE A 148 27.73 -7.08 1.28
N GLU A 149 26.48 -7.21 0.84
CA GLU A 149 25.30 -7.06 1.68
C GLU A 149 25.32 -8.04 2.87
N PHE A 150 25.62 -9.32 2.62
CA PHE A 150 25.70 -10.34 3.67
C PHE A 150 26.85 -10.07 4.65
N GLU A 151 28.03 -9.68 4.16
CA GLU A 151 29.16 -9.32 5.00
C GLU A 151 28.84 -8.14 5.93
N ARG A 152 28.12 -7.13 5.42
CA ARG A 152 27.74 -5.93 6.19
C ARG A 152 26.64 -6.17 7.22
N ASN A 153 25.74 -7.11 6.97
CA ASN A 153 24.48 -7.25 7.72
C ASN A 153 24.34 -8.57 8.50
N GLY A 154 25.41 -9.37 8.64
CA GLY A 154 25.37 -10.69 9.28
C GLY A 154 24.66 -10.72 10.64
N GLU A 155 25.00 -9.81 11.56
CA GLU A 155 24.36 -9.73 12.89
C GLU A 155 22.85 -9.44 12.80
N ARG A 156 22.45 -8.52 11.92
CA ARG A 156 21.02 -8.17 11.72
C ARG A 156 20.24 -9.38 11.21
N TYR A 157 20.82 -10.15 10.28
CA TYR A 157 20.15 -11.33 9.72
C TYR A 157 20.07 -12.49 10.72
N GLU A 158 21.12 -12.69 11.52
CA GLU A 158 21.08 -13.65 12.63
C GLU A 158 20.01 -13.28 13.65
N PHE A 159 19.89 -11.99 13.99
CA PHE A 159 18.86 -11.48 14.89
C PHE A 159 17.43 -11.67 14.35
N LEU A 160 17.18 -11.34 13.08
CA LEU A 160 15.87 -11.55 12.45
C LEU A 160 15.53 -13.04 12.33
N ARG A 161 16.53 -13.89 12.04
CA ARG A 161 16.37 -15.35 12.02
C ARG A 161 16.07 -15.92 13.40
N TRP A 162 16.63 -15.34 14.47
CA TRP A 162 16.23 -15.64 15.83
C TRP A 162 14.78 -15.23 16.07
N GLY A 163 14.38 -14.02 15.66
CA GLY A 163 13.01 -13.51 15.80
C GLY A 163 11.97 -14.43 15.17
N GLN A 164 12.23 -14.91 13.95
CA GLN A 164 11.39 -15.89 13.27
C GLN A 164 11.17 -17.20 14.03
N LYS A 165 12.12 -17.63 14.85
CA LYS A 165 11.98 -18.82 15.69
C LYS A 165 11.37 -18.51 17.06
N ALA A 166 11.52 -17.28 17.53
CA ALA A 166 11.14 -16.87 18.86
C ALA A 166 9.66 -16.43 18.96
N PHE A 167 9.07 -15.97 17.86
CA PHE A 167 7.70 -15.46 17.82
C PHE A 167 6.80 -16.28 16.89
N ASP A 168 5.62 -16.67 17.38
CA ASP A 168 4.57 -17.25 16.54
C ASP A 168 3.98 -16.18 15.63
N ASN A 169 3.39 -16.59 14.51
CA ASN A 169 2.82 -15.71 13.48
C ASN A 169 3.82 -14.75 12.81
N PHE A 170 5.12 -14.88 13.09
CA PHE A 170 6.16 -14.05 12.51
C PHE A 170 6.95 -14.82 11.44
N SER A 171 7.03 -14.27 10.24
CA SER A 171 7.80 -14.84 9.12
C SER A 171 8.75 -13.82 8.54
N VAL A 172 9.92 -14.29 8.09
CA VAL A 172 10.93 -13.46 7.41
C VAL A 172 11.11 -13.97 5.98
N VAL A 173 10.98 -13.07 5.02
CA VAL A 173 11.38 -13.28 3.63
C VAL A 173 12.87 -12.91 3.53
N PRO A 174 13.73 -13.84 3.10
CA PRO A 174 15.18 -13.64 3.09
C PRO A 174 15.61 -12.58 2.06
N PRO A 175 16.84 -12.03 2.20
CA PRO A 175 17.38 -11.07 1.24
C PRO A 175 17.41 -11.65 -0.19
N SER A 176 17.48 -10.76 -1.18
CA SER A 176 17.47 -11.11 -2.61
C SER A 176 16.20 -11.83 -3.10
N SER A 177 15.08 -11.74 -2.37
CA SER A 177 13.79 -12.34 -2.76
C SER A 177 12.80 -11.35 -3.39
N GLY A 178 13.14 -10.06 -3.44
CA GLY A 178 12.28 -8.98 -3.95
C GLY A 178 12.17 -7.81 -2.98
N ILE A 179 11.33 -6.84 -3.33
CA ILE A 179 11.07 -5.63 -2.54
C ILE A 179 9.75 -5.80 -1.79
N VAL A 180 9.64 -5.32 -0.55
CA VAL A 180 8.55 -5.56 0.41
C VAL A 180 7.16 -5.46 -0.22
N HIS A 181 6.88 -4.40 -0.98
CA HIS A 181 5.56 -4.17 -1.57
C HIS A 181 5.28 -5.05 -2.79
N GLN A 182 6.31 -5.38 -3.58
CA GLN A 182 6.17 -6.32 -4.70
C GLN A 182 5.94 -7.73 -4.18
N VAL A 183 6.72 -8.18 -3.18
CA VAL A 183 6.52 -9.46 -2.49
C VAL A 183 5.14 -9.51 -1.82
N ASN A 184 4.68 -8.39 -1.26
CA ASN A 184 3.33 -8.29 -0.71
C ASN A 184 2.27 -8.57 -1.79
N LEU A 185 2.36 -7.85 -2.92
CA LEU A 185 1.40 -7.94 -4.02
C LEU A 185 1.41 -9.32 -4.70
N GLU A 186 2.59 -9.90 -4.92
CA GLU A 186 2.77 -11.13 -5.69
C GLU A 186 2.68 -12.41 -4.87
N TYR A 187 2.96 -12.36 -3.55
CA TYR A 187 3.06 -13.55 -2.72
C TYR A 187 2.19 -13.49 -1.45
N ILE A 188 2.36 -12.48 -0.60
CA ILE A 188 1.79 -12.47 0.76
C ILE A 188 0.28 -12.21 0.76
N ALA A 189 -0.17 -11.26 -0.07
CA ALA A 189 -1.55 -10.82 -0.10
C ALA A 189 -2.52 -11.95 -0.48
N ARG A 190 -3.65 -12.01 0.24
CA ARG A 190 -4.68 -13.05 0.04
C ARG A 190 -6.00 -12.51 -0.47
N GLY A 191 -6.27 -11.21 -0.31
CA GLY A 191 -7.56 -10.59 -0.61
C GLY A 191 -8.63 -10.92 0.45
N VAL A 192 -8.77 -12.19 0.83
CA VAL A 192 -9.62 -12.66 1.93
C VAL A 192 -8.85 -13.65 2.79
N TRP A 193 -8.82 -13.41 4.09
CA TRP A 193 -8.25 -14.32 5.09
C TRP A 193 -9.31 -15.21 5.70
N THR A 194 -8.85 -16.31 6.27
CA THR A 194 -9.66 -17.16 7.14
C THR A 194 -8.93 -17.40 8.45
N ARG A 195 -9.68 -17.50 9.54
CA ARG A 195 -9.14 -17.92 10.85
C ARG A 195 -10.15 -18.77 11.62
N PRO A 196 -9.70 -19.68 12.49
CA PRO A 196 -10.59 -20.34 13.44
C PRO A 196 -11.24 -19.32 14.38
N GLU A 197 -12.53 -19.49 14.64
CA GLU A 197 -13.33 -18.74 15.62
C GLU A 197 -14.38 -19.68 16.25
N ASP A 198 -15.04 -19.28 17.34
CA ASP A 198 -16.01 -20.09 18.05
C ASP A 198 -17.10 -20.64 17.11
N GLY A 199 -17.10 -21.96 16.89
CA GLY A 199 -18.07 -22.66 16.04
C GLY A 199 -17.62 -22.91 14.59
N GLY A 200 -16.45 -22.46 14.14
CA GLY A 200 -15.89 -22.84 12.84
C GLY A 200 -14.85 -21.86 12.28
N ILE A 201 -14.78 -21.74 10.96
CA ILE A 201 -13.84 -20.83 10.28
C ILE A 201 -14.57 -19.54 9.91
N VAL A 202 -14.01 -18.37 10.20
CA VAL A 202 -14.53 -17.07 9.71
C VAL A 202 -13.69 -16.58 8.53
N ALA A 203 -14.35 -16.03 7.51
CA ALA A 203 -13.72 -15.35 6.37
C ALA A 203 -13.86 -13.83 6.51
N TYR A 204 -12.82 -13.07 6.14
CA TYR A 204 -12.77 -11.61 6.28
C TYR A 204 -11.79 -10.95 5.30
N PRO A 205 -11.95 -9.66 4.95
CA PRO A 205 -11.07 -8.98 4.01
C PRO A 205 -9.63 -8.94 4.52
N ASP A 206 -8.69 -9.07 3.58
CA ASP A 206 -7.30 -8.73 3.83
C ASP A 206 -7.18 -7.22 4.05
N THR A 207 -6.54 -6.86 5.17
CA THR A 207 -6.25 -5.49 5.57
C THR A 207 -4.93 -5.47 6.33
N LEU A 208 -4.16 -4.39 6.21
CA LEU A 208 -2.87 -4.32 6.90
C LEU A 208 -2.43 -2.92 7.25
N VAL A 209 -1.48 -2.85 8.17
CA VAL A 209 -0.55 -1.72 8.25
C VAL A 209 0.87 -2.21 8.05
N GLY A 210 1.76 -1.31 7.66
CA GLY A 210 3.17 -1.63 7.53
C GLY A 210 4.08 -0.52 7.99
N THR A 211 5.29 -0.87 8.38
CA THR A 211 6.31 0.11 8.83
C THR A 211 7.07 0.74 7.66
N ASP A 212 6.34 0.99 6.58
CA ASP A 212 6.81 1.58 5.35
C ASP A 212 5.66 2.39 4.73
N SER A 213 5.94 3.64 4.33
CA SER A 213 4.92 4.57 3.81
C SER A 213 4.20 4.05 2.57
N HIS A 214 4.91 3.30 1.71
CA HIS A 214 4.40 2.82 0.43
C HIS A 214 3.65 1.50 0.56
N THR A 215 3.33 1.07 1.79
CA THR A 215 2.40 -0.06 2.06
C THR A 215 1.07 0.12 1.32
N THR A 216 0.70 1.37 1.01
CA THR A 216 -0.45 1.73 0.17
C THR A 216 -0.43 1.11 -1.23
N MET A 217 0.70 0.63 -1.73
CA MET A 217 0.77 -0.08 -3.02
C MET A 217 -0.22 -1.25 -3.13
N ILE A 218 -0.48 -1.92 -2.00
CA ILE A 218 -1.42 -3.05 -1.94
C ILE A 218 -2.87 -2.64 -2.20
N ASN A 219 -3.21 -1.35 -2.08
CA ASN A 219 -4.57 -0.88 -2.31
C ASN A 219 -5.00 -0.99 -3.77
N GLY A 220 -4.06 -1.14 -4.70
CA GLY A 220 -4.34 -1.47 -6.10
C GLY A 220 -5.03 -2.83 -6.30
N LEU A 221 -4.89 -3.75 -5.33
CA LEU A 221 -5.49 -5.09 -5.32
C LEU A 221 -6.83 -5.13 -4.56
N GLY A 222 -7.34 -4.01 -4.04
CA GLY A 222 -8.58 -3.98 -3.25
C GLY A 222 -8.40 -4.30 -1.77
N ILE A 223 -7.18 -4.14 -1.26
CA ILE A 223 -6.81 -4.40 0.13
C ILE A 223 -6.59 -3.06 0.84
N VAL A 224 -7.31 -2.81 1.93
CA VAL A 224 -7.13 -1.59 2.74
C VAL A 224 -5.84 -1.71 3.55
N GLY A 225 -4.93 -0.75 3.37
CA GLY A 225 -3.72 -0.69 4.18
C GLY A 225 -2.80 0.47 3.86
N TRP A 226 -2.01 0.89 4.84
CA TRP A 226 -1.16 2.08 4.76
C TRP A 226 0.05 1.97 5.68
N GLY A 227 0.97 2.93 5.54
CA GLY A 227 2.17 3.02 6.37
C GLY A 227 1.91 3.63 7.75
N VAL A 228 2.52 3.06 8.78
CA VAL A 228 2.49 3.54 10.17
C VAL A 228 3.89 3.50 10.79
N GLY A 229 4.05 4.06 11.99
CA GLY A 229 5.28 3.94 12.76
C GLY A 229 5.47 2.53 13.36
N GLY A 230 6.69 2.24 13.83
CA GLY A 230 7.01 0.96 14.45
C GLY A 230 6.14 0.66 15.68
N ILE A 231 5.91 1.68 16.52
CA ILE A 231 5.13 1.55 17.76
C ILE A 231 3.67 1.19 17.45
N GLU A 232 3.04 1.85 16.47
CA GLU A 232 1.66 1.51 16.06
C GLU A 232 1.60 0.09 15.48
N ALA A 233 2.58 -0.29 14.66
CA ALA A 233 2.65 -1.65 14.13
C ALA A 233 2.80 -2.69 15.25
N GLU A 234 3.66 -2.47 16.24
CA GLU A 234 3.82 -3.33 17.41
C GLU A 234 2.55 -3.41 18.27
N ALA A 235 1.86 -2.27 18.45
CA ALA A 235 0.58 -2.24 19.15
C ALA A 235 -0.44 -3.14 18.46
N VAL A 236 -0.53 -3.09 17.12
CA VAL A 236 -1.37 -3.99 16.32
C VAL A 236 -0.93 -5.45 16.47
N MET A 237 0.38 -5.73 16.45
CA MET A 237 0.89 -7.08 16.68
C MET A 237 0.41 -7.63 18.02
N LEU A 238 0.33 -6.79 19.05
CA LEU A 238 -0.10 -7.18 20.40
C LEU A 238 -1.63 -7.04 20.62
N GLY A 239 -2.39 -6.76 19.56
CA GLY A 239 -3.86 -6.76 19.57
C GLY A 239 -4.53 -5.45 19.98
N GLN A 240 -3.78 -4.37 20.09
CA GLN A 240 -4.36 -3.04 20.18
C GLN A 240 -4.88 -2.59 18.80
N PRO A 241 -6.06 -1.96 18.74
CA PRO A 241 -6.50 -1.32 17.51
C PRO A 241 -5.68 -0.05 17.24
N ILE A 242 -5.69 0.37 15.99
CA ILE A 242 -5.34 1.72 15.59
C ILE A 242 -6.58 2.58 15.81
N TYR A 243 -6.46 3.64 16.61
CA TYR A 243 -7.48 4.66 16.70
C TYR A 243 -7.24 5.68 15.59
N MET A 244 -8.27 5.93 14.79
CA MET A 244 -8.22 6.91 13.72
C MET A 244 -9.54 7.65 13.62
N LEU A 245 -9.47 8.91 13.18
CA LEU A 245 -10.68 9.63 12.80
C LEU A 245 -11.38 8.90 11.65
N VAL A 246 -12.71 8.93 11.66
CA VAL A 246 -13.52 8.46 10.54
C VAL A 246 -13.06 9.19 9.26
N PRO A 247 -12.53 8.48 8.26
CA PRO A 247 -11.85 9.15 7.16
C PRO A 247 -12.87 9.79 6.21
N GLU A 248 -12.53 10.99 5.74
CA GLU A 248 -13.10 11.52 4.51
C GLU A 248 -12.63 10.69 3.31
N VAL A 249 -13.47 10.54 2.28
CA VAL A 249 -13.13 9.78 1.07
C VAL A 249 -13.34 10.62 -0.17
N VAL A 250 -12.25 10.98 -0.84
CA VAL A 250 -12.26 11.69 -2.12
C VAL A 250 -12.34 10.68 -3.25
N GLY A 251 -13.42 10.75 -4.04
CA GLY A 251 -13.60 9.90 -5.21
C GLY A 251 -12.79 10.43 -6.40
N PHE A 252 -11.91 9.61 -6.98
CA PHE A 252 -11.16 9.94 -8.20
C PHE A 252 -11.71 9.13 -9.39
N LYS A 253 -12.47 9.79 -10.25
CA LYS A 253 -13.11 9.17 -11.42
C LYS A 253 -12.11 9.04 -12.57
N LEU A 254 -11.91 7.82 -13.04
CA LEU A 254 -11.12 7.52 -14.24
C LEU A 254 -12.06 7.10 -15.37
N THR A 255 -11.90 7.72 -16.54
CA THR A 255 -12.65 7.39 -17.77
C THR A 255 -11.70 7.29 -18.96
N GLY A 256 -12.17 6.76 -20.08
CA GLY A 256 -11.34 6.61 -21.29
C GLY A 256 -10.30 5.51 -21.16
N GLN A 257 -9.25 5.59 -21.99
CA GLN A 257 -8.10 4.69 -21.98
C GLN A 257 -6.81 5.47 -22.24
N LEU A 258 -5.68 4.96 -21.77
CA LEU A 258 -4.37 5.56 -22.09
C LEU A 258 -4.10 5.48 -23.60
N ARG A 259 -3.47 6.54 -24.12
CA ARG A 259 -3.00 6.57 -25.51
C ARG A 259 -1.75 5.70 -25.67
N GLU A 260 -1.52 5.23 -26.89
CA GLU A 260 -0.28 4.52 -27.23
C GLU A 260 0.95 5.38 -26.90
N GLY A 261 1.98 4.77 -26.32
CA GLY A 261 3.20 5.45 -25.88
C GLY A 261 3.10 6.17 -24.54
N VAL A 262 1.94 6.14 -23.87
CA VAL A 262 1.76 6.63 -22.49
C VAL A 262 1.82 5.47 -21.53
N THR A 263 2.59 5.63 -20.45
CA THR A 263 2.87 4.58 -19.47
C THR A 263 2.08 4.74 -18.17
N ALA A 264 2.07 3.69 -17.34
CA ALA A 264 1.55 3.76 -15.97
C ALA A 264 2.26 4.82 -15.11
N THR A 265 3.55 5.06 -15.37
CA THR A 265 4.32 6.10 -14.69
C THR A 265 3.77 7.49 -15.03
N ASP A 266 3.45 7.75 -16.30
CA ASP A 266 2.89 9.04 -16.75
C ASP A 266 1.51 9.32 -16.12
N LEU A 267 0.66 8.29 -16.08
CA LEU A 267 -0.63 8.35 -15.40
C LEU A 267 -0.45 8.66 -13.92
N THR A 268 0.43 7.92 -13.25
CA THR A 268 0.71 8.10 -11.82
C THR A 268 1.20 9.51 -11.51
N LEU A 269 2.13 10.07 -12.29
CA LEU A 269 2.62 11.44 -12.10
C LEU A 269 1.51 12.48 -12.30
N THR A 270 0.60 12.24 -13.26
CA THR A 270 -0.56 13.11 -13.49
C THR A 270 -1.52 13.08 -12.30
N VAL A 271 -1.83 11.88 -11.80
CA VAL A 271 -2.68 11.68 -10.62
C VAL A 271 -2.06 12.32 -9.37
N VAL A 272 -0.75 12.13 -9.14
CA VAL A 272 -0.02 12.74 -8.02
C VAL A 272 -0.13 14.26 -8.06
N GLN A 273 0.09 14.87 -9.22
CA GLN A 273 -0.02 16.33 -9.40
C GLN A 273 -1.43 16.81 -9.06
N MET A 274 -2.46 16.16 -9.60
CA MET A 274 -3.86 16.54 -9.42
C MET A 274 -4.32 16.40 -7.95
N LEU A 275 -4.02 15.27 -7.31
CA LEU A 275 -4.38 15.01 -5.92
C LEU A 275 -3.63 15.94 -4.96
N ARG A 276 -2.36 16.24 -5.25
CA ARG A 276 -1.59 17.19 -4.46
C ARG A 276 -2.17 18.61 -4.53
N GLN A 277 -2.66 19.03 -5.70
CA GLN A 277 -3.37 20.30 -5.86
C GLN A 277 -4.72 20.30 -5.16
N LYS A 278 -5.45 19.17 -5.17
CA LYS A 278 -6.72 19.01 -4.47
C LYS A 278 -6.58 19.10 -2.95
N GLY A 279 -5.46 18.63 -2.40
CA GLY A 279 -5.18 18.67 -0.96
C GLY A 279 -5.89 17.54 -0.19
N VAL A 280 -5.39 16.32 -0.36
CA VAL A 280 -6.00 15.10 0.22
C VAL A 280 -5.30 14.60 1.48
N VAL A 281 -4.59 15.48 2.20
CA VAL A 281 -3.82 15.09 3.39
C VAL A 281 -4.73 14.53 4.49
N GLY A 282 -4.41 13.34 4.97
CA GLY A 282 -5.19 12.64 6.01
C GLY A 282 -6.52 12.05 5.53
N LYS A 283 -6.83 12.15 4.23
CA LYS A 283 -8.05 11.60 3.63
C LYS A 283 -7.75 10.29 2.93
N PHE A 284 -8.80 9.51 2.68
CA PHE A 284 -8.76 8.42 1.72
C PHE A 284 -9.01 8.96 0.32
N VAL A 285 -8.36 8.35 -0.67
CA VAL A 285 -8.72 8.49 -2.08
C VAL A 285 -9.25 7.14 -2.55
N GLU A 286 -10.41 7.11 -3.20
CA GLU A 286 -10.96 5.90 -3.81
C GLU A 286 -11.16 6.12 -5.32
N PHE A 287 -10.53 5.26 -6.12
CA PHE A 287 -10.61 5.32 -7.57
C PHE A 287 -11.85 4.59 -8.06
N TYR A 288 -12.56 5.20 -9.01
CA TYR A 288 -13.81 4.68 -9.57
C TYR A 288 -14.00 5.08 -11.03
N GLY A 289 -15.11 4.66 -11.65
CA GLY A 289 -15.40 4.93 -13.06
C GLY A 289 -14.98 3.79 -14.01
N SER A 290 -15.33 3.94 -15.29
CA SER A 290 -15.16 2.90 -16.31
C SER A 290 -13.70 2.71 -16.75
N GLY A 291 -12.84 3.69 -16.50
CA GLY A 291 -11.41 3.61 -16.80
C GLY A 291 -10.70 2.48 -16.05
N LEU A 292 -11.19 2.09 -14.87
CA LEU A 292 -10.63 0.97 -14.09
C LEU A 292 -10.61 -0.35 -14.86
N SER A 293 -11.64 -0.59 -15.70
CA SER A 293 -11.74 -1.80 -16.52
C SER A 293 -10.69 -1.86 -17.65
N GLN A 294 -10.02 -0.74 -17.94
CA GLN A 294 -8.95 -0.64 -18.95
C GLN A 294 -7.54 -0.72 -18.34
N MET A 295 -7.44 -0.83 -17.02
CA MET A 295 -6.16 -0.82 -16.30
C MET A 295 -5.79 -2.20 -15.82
N THR A 296 -4.53 -2.58 -15.98
CA THR A 296 -3.98 -3.80 -15.35
C THR A 296 -3.81 -3.58 -13.85
N LEU A 297 -3.72 -4.66 -13.05
CA LEU A 297 -3.44 -4.48 -11.61
C LEU A 297 -2.11 -3.72 -11.40
N PRO A 298 -0.99 -4.04 -12.07
CA PRO A 298 0.23 -3.27 -11.87
C PRO A 298 0.09 -1.77 -12.08
N ASP A 299 -0.74 -1.31 -13.02
CA ASP A 299 -1.02 0.13 -13.21
C ASP A 299 -1.70 0.75 -11.99
N ARG A 300 -2.70 0.05 -11.43
CA ARG A 300 -3.40 0.45 -10.19
C ARG A 300 -2.45 0.48 -9.00
N ALA A 301 -1.58 -0.52 -8.88
CA ALA A 301 -0.59 -0.61 -7.81
C ALA A 301 0.44 0.52 -7.90
N THR A 302 0.89 0.92 -9.09
CA THR A 302 1.78 2.07 -9.29
C THR A 302 1.15 3.37 -8.79
N ILE A 303 -0.14 3.60 -9.05
CA ILE A 303 -0.86 4.79 -8.56
C ILE A 303 -1.05 4.74 -7.04
N ALA A 304 -1.48 3.59 -6.51
CA ALA A 304 -1.71 3.38 -5.09
C ALA A 304 -0.42 3.50 -4.26
N ASN A 305 0.71 3.04 -4.81
CA ASN A 305 2.04 3.15 -4.21
C ASN A 305 2.37 4.61 -3.87
N MET A 306 2.02 5.56 -4.73
CA MET A 306 2.34 6.98 -4.56
C MET A 306 1.39 7.74 -3.61
N GLY A 307 0.57 7.02 -2.84
CA GLY A 307 -0.26 7.51 -1.73
C GLY A 307 0.38 8.63 -0.90
N PRO A 308 1.55 8.35 -0.29
CA PRO A 308 2.30 9.31 0.51
C PRO A 308 2.70 10.58 -0.26
N GLU A 309 3.06 10.46 -1.54
CA GLU A 309 3.50 11.58 -2.37
C GLU A 309 2.40 12.60 -2.65
N TYR A 310 1.16 12.15 -2.89
CA TYR A 310 0.00 13.06 -2.95
C TYR A 310 -0.60 13.39 -1.59
N GLY A 311 -0.18 12.71 -0.53
CA GLY A 311 -0.46 13.01 0.87
C GLY A 311 -1.67 12.30 1.47
N ALA A 312 -2.37 11.46 0.70
CA ALA A 312 -3.48 10.68 1.23
C ALA A 312 -2.97 9.62 2.21
N THR A 313 -3.84 9.18 3.11
CA THR A 313 -3.56 7.99 3.91
C THR A 313 -3.45 6.76 3.02
N MET A 314 -4.27 6.69 1.95
CA MET A 314 -4.21 5.63 0.94
C MET A 314 -4.92 6.01 -0.37
N GLY A 315 -4.62 5.27 -1.45
CA GLY A 315 -5.29 5.36 -2.76
C GLY A 315 -5.88 4.02 -3.19
N PHE A 316 -7.17 3.84 -2.98
CA PHE A 316 -7.86 2.55 -3.02
C PHE A 316 -8.52 2.23 -4.36
N PHE A 317 -8.29 1.02 -4.87
CA PHE A 317 -8.97 0.47 -6.04
C PHE A 317 -9.82 -0.73 -5.60
N PRO A 318 -11.16 -0.70 -5.75
CA PRO A 318 -12.01 -1.82 -5.36
C PRO A 318 -11.66 -3.13 -6.07
N THR A 319 -11.85 -4.26 -5.38
CA THR A 319 -11.68 -5.59 -5.97
C THR A 319 -12.64 -5.78 -7.15
N ASP A 320 -12.11 -6.22 -8.29
CA ASP A 320 -12.90 -6.51 -9.50
C ASP A 320 -12.36 -7.74 -10.25
N ALA A 321 -12.81 -7.91 -11.50
CA ALA A 321 -12.39 -9.02 -12.34
C ALA A 321 -10.87 -9.05 -12.61
N GLU A 322 -10.22 -7.89 -12.72
CA GLU A 322 -8.76 -7.83 -12.93
C GLU A 322 -8.01 -8.18 -11.65
N SER A 323 -8.52 -7.82 -10.46
CA SER A 323 -7.97 -8.31 -9.19
C SER A 323 -7.95 -9.84 -9.14
N LEU A 324 -9.05 -10.50 -9.52
CA LEU A 324 -9.12 -11.98 -9.59
C LEU A 324 -8.19 -12.55 -10.66
N ASN A 325 -8.12 -11.92 -11.83
CA ASN A 325 -7.21 -12.32 -12.91
C ASN A 325 -5.75 -12.27 -12.44
N TYR A 326 -5.36 -11.19 -11.76
CA TYR A 326 -4.02 -11.06 -11.22
C TYR A 326 -3.70 -12.13 -10.18
N LEU A 327 -4.61 -12.42 -9.24
CA LEU A 327 -4.42 -13.49 -8.26
C LEU A 327 -4.17 -14.84 -8.97
N ARG A 328 -4.91 -15.16 -10.04
CA ARG A 328 -4.66 -16.37 -10.84
C ARG A 328 -3.29 -16.35 -11.52
N ARG A 329 -2.92 -15.24 -12.16
CA ARG A 329 -1.66 -15.08 -12.90
C ARG A 329 -0.42 -15.17 -12.00
N THR A 330 -0.56 -14.80 -10.74
CA THR A 330 0.49 -14.87 -9.72
C THR A 330 0.50 -16.20 -8.98
N GLY A 331 -0.26 -17.20 -9.45
CA GLY A 331 -0.21 -18.57 -8.94
C GLY A 331 -0.96 -18.81 -7.64
N ARG A 332 -1.89 -17.92 -7.24
CA ARG A 332 -2.76 -18.19 -6.10
C ARG A 332 -3.70 -19.35 -6.44
N SER A 333 -4.01 -20.16 -5.43
CA SER A 333 -4.78 -21.39 -5.65
C SER A 333 -6.19 -21.08 -6.15
N PRO A 334 -6.79 -21.95 -6.98
CA PRO A 334 -8.16 -21.78 -7.46
C PRO A 334 -9.17 -21.59 -6.32
N GLU A 335 -8.97 -22.27 -5.20
CA GLU A 335 -9.82 -22.21 -4.01
C GLU A 335 -9.76 -20.82 -3.35
N LEU A 336 -8.56 -20.23 -3.24
CA LEU A 336 -8.41 -18.87 -2.71
C LEU A 336 -9.08 -17.85 -3.64
N VAL A 337 -8.88 -17.96 -4.94
CA VAL A 337 -9.49 -17.04 -5.91
C VAL A 337 -11.02 -17.13 -5.86
N GLN A 338 -11.56 -18.34 -5.74
CA GLN A 338 -12.99 -18.58 -5.59
C GLN A 338 -13.53 -18.00 -4.27
N LEU A 339 -12.80 -18.15 -3.16
CA LEU A 339 -13.14 -17.54 -1.89
C LEU A 339 -13.21 -16.01 -2.00
N VAL A 340 -12.20 -15.37 -2.60
CA VAL A 340 -12.16 -13.91 -2.78
C VAL A 340 -13.34 -13.44 -3.62
N GLU A 341 -13.61 -14.09 -4.75
CA GLU A 341 -14.72 -13.73 -5.63
C GLU A 341 -16.08 -13.82 -4.93
N ARG A 342 -16.34 -14.95 -4.27
CA ARG A 342 -17.62 -15.17 -3.59
C ARG A 342 -17.80 -14.23 -2.41
N TYR A 343 -16.79 -14.10 -1.56
CA TYR A 343 -16.85 -13.27 -0.37
C TYR A 343 -17.08 -11.79 -0.74
N THR A 344 -16.33 -11.27 -1.71
CA THR A 344 -16.46 -9.87 -2.12
C THR A 344 -17.79 -9.59 -2.79
N LYS A 345 -18.35 -10.52 -3.58
CA LYS A 345 -19.71 -10.38 -4.13
C LYS A 345 -20.77 -10.39 -3.02
N GLU A 346 -20.66 -11.31 -2.08
CA GLU A 346 -21.61 -11.47 -0.97
C GLU A 346 -21.64 -10.25 -0.05
N GLN A 347 -20.49 -9.57 0.16
CA GLN A 347 -20.36 -8.36 0.97
C GLN A 347 -20.63 -7.06 0.22
N GLY A 348 -20.89 -7.09 -1.08
CA GLY A 348 -20.98 -5.87 -1.89
C GLY A 348 -19.66 -5.11 -2.02
N LEU A 349 -18.54 -5.84 -1.96
CA LEU A 349 -17.16 -5.38 -2.11
C LEU A 349 -16.56 -5.65 -3.51
N PHE A 350 -17.32 -6.30 -4.40
CA PHE A 350 -16.91 -6.59 -5.77
C PHE A 350 -17.44 -5.54 -6.76
N ARG A 351 -16.55 -4.82 -7.42
CA ARG A 351 -16.86 -3.75 -8.37
C ARG A 351 -17.04 -4.28 -9.79
N THR A 352 -18.01 -3.72 -10.50
CA THR A 352 -18.27 -3.89 -11.94
C THR A 352 -18.57 -2.54 -12.58
N ASP A 353 -18.58 -2.44 -13.91
CA ASP A 353 -19.00 -1.21 -14.61
C ASP A 353 -20.49 -0.84 -14.37
N ALA A 354 -21.31 -1.80 -13.94
CA ALA A 354 -22.72 -1.59 -13.58
C ALA A 354 -22.91 -1.21 -12.11
N THR A 355 -21.85 -1.28 -11.30
CA THR A 355 -21.91 -0.90 -9.88
C THR A 355 -22.16 0.61 -9.79
N PRO A 356 -23.21 1.05 -9.06
CA PRO A 356 -23.44 2.48 -8.83
C PRO A 356 -22.23 3.15 -8.16
N ASP A 357 -21.92 4.38 -8.59
CA ASP A 357 -20.87 5.19 -8.00
C ASP A 357 -21.16 5.40 -6.49
N PRO A 358 -20.20 5.12 -5.58
CA PRO A 358 -20.35 5.44 -4.16
C PRO A 358 -20.54 6.94 -3.92
N VAL A 359 -21.09 7.29 -2.76
CA VAL A 359 -21.21 8.69 -2.35
C VAL A 359 -19.90 9.10 -1.67
N PHE A 360 -19.15 10.00 -2.30
CA PHE A 360 -17.86 10.51 -1.81
C PHE A 360 -17.99 11.89 -1.16
N THR A 361 -17.05 12.25 -0.27
CA THR A 361 -17.04 13.60 0.36
C THR A 361 -16.74 14.69 -0.65
N ASP A 362 -15.90 14.39 -1.63
CA ASP A 362 -15.55 15.26 -2.74
C ASP A 362 -15.14 14.39 -3.93
N THR A 363 -15.07 14.95 -5.13
CA THR A 363 -14.69 14.24 -6.34
C THR A 363 -13.67 14.98 -7.19
N LEU A 364 -12.93 14.21 -7.99
CA LEU A 364 -12.09 14.65 -9.08
C LEU A 364 -12.26 13.69 -10.26
N ALA A 365 -11.97 14.12 -11.48
CA ALA A 365 -12.07 13.28 -12.66
C ALA A 365 -10.85 13.47 -13.58
N LEU A 366 -10.45 12.39 -14.26
CA LEU A 366 -9.42 12.37 -15.28
C LEU A 366 -9.87 11.46 -16.43
N ASP A 367 -9.84 11.99 -17.65
CA ASP A 367 -9.86 11.16 -18.85
C ASP A 367 -8.43 10.66 -19.10
N LEU A 368 -8.26 9.33 -19.11
CA LEU A 368 -6.98 8.68 -19.37
C LEU A 368 -6.41 9.06 -20.76
N GLY A 369 -7.26 9.49 -21.70
CA GLY A 369 -6.84 9.99 -23.00
C GLY A 369 -6.07 11.33 -22.96
N GLU A 370 -6.21 12.11 -21.88
CA GLU A 370 -5.53 13.39 -21.70
C GLU A 370 -4.10 13.24 -21.15
N VAL A 371 -3.76 12.06 -20.62
CA VAL A 371 -2.42 11.79 -20.09
C VAL A 371 -1.42 11.81 -21.23
N GLU A 372 -0.29 12.47 -21.00
CA GLU A 372 0.83 12.59 -21.93
C GLU A 372 2.14 12.14 -21.24
N PRO A 373 3.14 11.70 -22.02
CA PRO A 373 4.44 11.32 -21.48
C PRO A 373 5.06 12.45 -20.64
N SER A 374 5.57 12.11 -19.46
CA SER A 374 6.05 13.08 -18.48
C SER A 374 7.11 12.50 -17.55
N LEU A 375 7.75 13.39 -16.79
CA LEU A 375 8.65 13.06 -15.69
C LEU A 375 8.37 14.00 -14.52
N ALA A 376 8.90 13.71 -13.34
CA ALA A 376 8.79 14.59 -12.18
C ALA A 376 10.16 15.08 -11.72
N GLY A 377 10.27 16.37 -11.38
CA GLY A 377 11.50 16.92 -10.86
C GLY A 377 11.65 18.44 -11.01
N PRO A 378 12.86 18.96 -10.76
CA PRO A 378 14.08 18.21 -10.45
C PRO A 378 14.20 17.77 -8.98
N LYS A 379 13.31 18.22 -8.07
CA LYS A 379 13.49 18.00 -6.62
C LYS A 379 12.28 17.41 -5.88
N ARG A 380 11.09 17.31 -6.48
CA ARG A 380 9.89 16.78 -5.81
C ARG A 380 9.04 15.91 -6.75
N PRO A 381 8.37 14.87 -6.25
CA PRO A 381 7.54 13.96 -7.05
C PRO A 381 6.32 14.62 -7.73
N GLN A 382 5.75 15.66 -7.13
CA GLN A 382 4.58 16.36 -7.67
C GLN A 382 4.93 17.43 -8.73
N ASP A 383 6.22 17.72 -8.94
CA ASP A 383 6.67 18.67 -9.97
C ASP A 383 6.70 17.98 -11.35
N ARG A 384 5.51 17.59 -11.84
CA ARG A 384 5.35 16.97 -13.16
C ARG A 384 5.73 17.94 -14.28
N ILE A 385 6.50 17.43 -15.25
CA ILE A 385 6.98 18.11 -16.45
C ILE A 385 6.62 17.24 -17.65
N ALA A 386 5.85 17.79 -18.59
CA ALA A 386 5.60 17.12 -19.86
C ALA A 386 6.93 16.82 -20.57
N LEU A 387 7.07 15.64 -21.17
CA LEU A 387 8.34 15.20 -21.75
C LEU A 387 8.85 16.17 -22.83
N GLY A 388 7.94 16.74 -23.63
CA GLY A 388 8.26 17.75 -24.64
C GLY A 388 8.84 19.05 -24.07
N ASP A 389 8.55 19.37 -22.80
CA ASP A 389 9.02 20.58 -22.12
C ASP A 389 10.29 20.37 -21.28
N MET A 390 10.74 19.12 -21.12
CA MET A 390 11.85 18.75 -20.22
C MET A 390 13.09 19.65 -20.37
N LYS A 391 13.59 19.81 -21.61
CA LYS A 391 14.80 20.59 -21.88
C LYS A 391 14.62 22.06 -21.47
N LYS A 392 13.47 22.65 -21.83
CA LYS A 392 13.16 24.04 -21.54
C LYS A 392 13.04 24.27 -20.03
N VAL A 393 12.28 23.41 -19.34
CA VAL A 393 12.09 23.51 -17.89
C VAL A 393 13.41 23.32 -17.14
N PHE A 394 14.24 22.35 -17.55
CA PHE A 394 15.56 22.15 -16.96
C PHE A 394 16.45 23.38 -17.14
N GLN A 395 16.55 23.94 -18.35
CA GLN A 395 17.34 25.15 -18.61
C GLN A 395 16.89 26.33 -17.74
N MET A 396 15.57 26.56 -17.63
CA MET A 396 15.03 27.59 -16.75
C MET A 396 15.33 27.31 -15.27
N SER A 397 15.35 26.05 -14.85
CA SER A 397 15.60 25.68 -13.46
C SER A 397 17.04 26.00 -13.02
N LEU A 398 18.01 26.04 -13.95
CA LEU A 398 19.41 26.36 -13.63
C LEU A 398 19.54 27.74 -12.98
N THR A 399 18.85 28.76 -13.51
CA THR A 399 18.99 30.16 -13.05
C THR A 399 17.89 30.62 -12.09
N LYS A 400 16.77 29.90 -11.99
CA LYS A 400 15.73 30.19 -11.00
C LYS A 400 16.31 30.23 -9.56
N PRO A 401 15.78 31.09 -8.66
CA PRO A 401 16.22 31.14 -7.27
C PRO A 401 16.25 29.77 -6.61
N VAL A 402 17.21 29.57 -5.71
CA VAL A 402 17.35 28.30 -4.97
C VAL A 402 16.03 27.96 -4.29
N GLY A 403 15.47 26.81 -4.67
CA GLY A 403 14.18 26.35 -4.17
C GLY A 403 13.78 25.04 -4.83
N PRO A 404 12.52 24.61 -4.69
CA PRO A 404 12.05 23.34 -5.23
C PRO A 404 12.22 23.20 -6.75
N GLN A 405 12.18 24.31 -7.49
CA GLN A 405 12.28 24.33 -8.95
C GLN A 405 13.49 25.12 -9.48
N GLY A 406 14.47 25.46 -8.63
CA GLY A 406 15.59 26.32 -9.00
C GLY A 406 16.92 25.94 -8.34
N PHE A 407 18.00 26.12 -9.09
CA PHE A 407 19.38 25.85 -8.67
C PHE A 407 20.18 27.12 -8.35
N GLY A 408 19.71 28.31 -8.74
CA GLY A 408 20.32 29.59 -8.40
C GLY A 408 21.68 29.85 -9.05
N LEU A 409 21.97 29.25 -10.21
CA LEU A 409 23.19 29.53 -10.96
C LEU A 409 23.14 30.92 -11.60
N ALA A 410 24.27 31.62 -11.59
CA ALA A 410 24.46 32.82 -12.38
C ALA A 410 24.58 32.47 -13.88
N GLU A 411 24.19 33.40 -14.76
CA GLU A 411 24.20 33.22 -16.23
C GLU A 411 25.59 32.83 -16.76
N ASP A 412 26.66 33.42 -16.23
CA ASP A 412 28.04 33.12 -16.60
C ASP A 412 28.50 31.71 -16.17
N ALA A 413 27.78 31.07 -15.25
CA ALA A 413 28.06 29.70 -14.80
C ALA A 413 27.42 28.63 -15.69
N LEU A 414 26.54 28.99 -16.62
CA LEU A 414 25.83 28.03 -17.49
C LEU A 414 26.75 27.37 -18.52
N SER A 415 27.86 28.01 -18.88
CA SER A 415 28.86 27.45 -19.80
C SER A 415 29.92 26.59 -19.10
N ARG A 416 29.84 26.41 -17.77
CA ARG A 416 30.80 25.59 -17.02
C ARG A 416 30.71 24.14 -17.46
N LYS A 417 31.88 23.53 -17.63
CA LYS A 417 32.04 22.11 -17.99
C LYS A 417 33.06 21.47 -17.08
N GLY A 418 32.92 20.17 -16.86
CA GLY A 418 33.94 19.33 -16.23
C GLY A 418 34.50 18.31 -17.23
N THR A 419 35.78 17.95 -17.11
CA THR A 419 36.36 16.85 -17.89
C THR A 419 36.52 15.65 -16.99
N ILE A 420 35.96 14.51 -17.40
CA ILE A 420 36.14 13.22 -16.72
C ILE A 420 36.98 12.29 -17.57
N LYS A 421 37.67 11.37 -16.92
CA LYS A 421 38.37 10.26 -17.57
C LYS A 421 37.89 8.95 -16.96
N PRO A 422 36.80 8.37 -17.49
CA PRO A 422 36.29 7.10 -16.98
C PRO A 422 37.35 6.00 -17.15
N ASN A 423 37.41 5.06 -16.21
CA ASN A 423 38.38 3.96 -16.27
C ASN A 423 38.26 3.20 -17.60
N GLY A 424 39.35 3.15 -18.36
CA GLY A 424 39.40 2.43 -19.64
C GLY A 424 38.66 3.08 -20.81
N MET A 425 38.12 4.30 -20.67
CA MET A 425 37.44 5.04 -21.74
C MET A 425 38.16 6.35 -22.10
N PRO A 426 37.97 6.89 -23.32
CA PRO A 426 38.40 8.24 -23.66
C PRO A 426 37.80 9.27 -22.69
N GLY A 427 38.53 10.37 -22.45
CA GLY A 427 38.01 11.47 -21.63
C GLY A 427 36.73 12.06 -22.25
N ALA A 428 35.78 12.46 -21.40
CA ALA A 428 34.50 13.04 -21.80
C ALA A 428 34.27 14.38 -21.08
N GLU A 429 33.58 15.31 -21.76
CA GLU A 429 33.09 16.54 -21.14
C GLU A 429 31.71 16.31 -20.51
N LEU A 430 31.53 16.75 -19.26
CA LEU A 430 30.26 16.84 -18.57
C LEU A 430 29.79 18.30 -18.56
N ASN A 431 28.56 18.51 -18.99
CA ASN A 431 27.84 19.78 -18.92
C ASN A 431 26.66 19.67 -17.95
N HIS A 432 26.04 20.80 -17.61
CA HIS A 432 24.77 20.81 -16.89
C HIS A 432 23.71 19.95 -17.62
N GLY A 433 23.05 19.06 -16.89
CA GLY A 433 22.05 18.13 -17.42
C GLY A 433 22.60 16.80 -17.91
N ALA A 434 23.90 16.56 -17.76
CA ALA A 434 24.45 15.23 -18.00
C ALA A 434 23.86 14.20 -17.04
N VAL A 435 23.35 13.09 -17.58
CA VAL A 435 22.82 11.97 -16.80
C VAL A 435 24.00 11.14 -16.29
N VAL A 436 24.25 11.20 -14.98
CA VAL A 436 25.33 10.45 -14.31
C VAL A 436 24.83 9.21 -13.58
N LEU A 437 23.50 9.06 -13.47
CA LEU A 437 22.80 7.91 -12.91
C LEU A 437 21.54 7.66 -13.73
N ALA A 438 21.38 6.45 -14.27
CA ALA A 438 20.16 5.98 -14.90
C ALA A 438 19.84 4.60 -14.32
N ALA A 439 18.85 4.54 -13.43
CA ALA A 439 18.51 3.33 -12.70
C ALA A 439 17.03 2.98 -12.93
N ILE A 440 16.77 1.75 -13.35
CA ILE A 440 15.44 1.14 -13.28
C ILE A 440 15.34 0.50 -11.91
N THR A 441 14.54 1.10 -11.03
CA THR A 441 14.46 0.75 -9.60
C THR A 441 13.07 1.04 -9.05
N SER A 442 12.88 0.80 -7.76
CA SER A 442 11.64 0.92 -7.00
C SER A 442 10.57 -0.11 -7.34
N CYS A 443 9.93 -0.65 -6.29
CA CYS A 443 8.72 -1.46 -6.41
C CYS A 443 7.62 -0.78 -7.23
N THR A 444 7.57 0.56 -7.25
CA THR A 444 6.60 1.36 -8.02
C THR A 444 6.54 0.96 -9.50
N ASN A 445 7.70 0.68 -10.12
CA ASN A 445 7.79 0.35 -11.55
C ASN A 445 8.24 -1.10 -11.80
N THR A 446 9.10 -1.68 -10.94
CA THR A 446 9.61 -3.04 -11.16
C THR A 446 8.55 -4.13 -11.02
N SER A 447 7.44 -3.83 -10.33
CA SER A 447 6.27 -4.72 -10.25
C SER A 447 5.37 -4.66 -11.48
N ASN A 448 5.65 -3.79 -12.45
CA ASN A 448 4.81 -3.58 -13.62
C ASN A 448 5.51 -4.11 -14.89
N PRO A 449 5.12 -5.29 -15.39
CA PRO A 449 5.74 -5.87 -16.59
C PRO A 449 5.65 -4.96 -17.83
N SER A 450 4.64 -4.09 -17.92
CA SER A 450 4.44 -3.23 -19.11
C SER A 450 5.50 -2.16 -19.30
N VAL A 451 6.17 -1.73 -18.22
CA VAL A 451 7.28 -0.76 -18.28
C VAL A 451 8.66 -1.42 -18.18
N MET A 452 8.68 -2.74 -17.95
CA MET A 452 9.91 -3.53 -17.84
C MET A 452 10.26 -4.30 -19.12
N LEU A 453 9.25 -4.71 -19.88
CA LEU A 453 9.36 -5.38 -21.19
C LEU A 453 9.25 -4.37 -22.32
#